data_AF-A0A6L9XXC1-F1
#
_entry.id   AF-A0A6L9XXC1-F1
#
_cell.length_a   1.000
_cell.length_b   1.000
_cell.length_c   1.000
_cell.angle_alpha   90.00
_cell.angle_beta   90.00
_cell.angle_gamma   90.00
#
_symmetry.space_group_name_H-M   'P 1'
#
loop_
_entity.id
_entity.type
_entity.pdbx_description
1 polymer ?
#
loop_
_entity_poly.entity_id
_entity_poly.type
_entity_poly.pdbx_seq_one_letter_code
_entity_poly.pdbx_strand_id
1 'polypeptide(L)'
;MTIRSQNVPRATRAPLRVGMISRKRLERLARQDSATSAPAGRFDGDAEPSTPTVQAIQAHANGYARREEQRFFSRISAELTEYRMLTRALEDDLAAYEMKTDELAPPDREAIAEGRGPIFEELRRLERRISRGRRRRDELGAVIHARFTAARLRASRYYDHSDEKIAIYWGAYRRSGTQDRPVDRAPVLRRSDWLTTKEQTKLLELWQGRTDAQT
;
A
#
# COMPACT_ATOMS: atom_id res chain seq x y z
N MET A 1 3.36 1.97 32.80
CA MET A 1 2.30 1.90 31.77
C MET A 1 2.72 0.86 30.73
N THR A 2 2.13 -0.34 30.77
CA THR A 2 2.40 -1.43 29.83
C THR A 2 1.45 -1.34 28.64
N ILE A 3 1.99 -1.17 27.44
CA ILE A 3 1.20 -1.19 26.19
C ILE A 3 0.78 -2.64 25.96
N ARG A 4 -0.46 -2.98 26.33
CA ARG A 4 -1.11 -4.24 25.91
C ARG A 4 -1.13 -4.26 24.39
N SER A 5 -0.35 -5.15 23.79
CA SER A 5 -0.46 -5.45 22.36
C SER A 5 -1.88 -5.95 22.11
N GLN A 6 -2.64 -5.17 21.33
CA GLN A 6 -3.95 -5.62 20.87
C GLN A 6 -3.71 -6.82 19.97
N ASN A 7 -4.07 -8.01 20.45
CA ASN A 7 -4.25 -9.21 19.65
C ASN A 7 -5.37 -8.92 18.65
N VAL A 8 -5.01 -8.40 17.49
CA VAL A 8 -5.93 -8.32 16.35
C VAL A 8 -6.30 -9.76 15.99
N PRO A 9 -7.57 -10.15 16.03
CA PRO A 9 -7.97 -11.50 15.66
C PRO A 9 -7.51 -11.77 14.23
N ARG A 10 -6.58 -12.72 14.07
CA ARG A 10 -6.25 -13.28 12.75
C ARG A 10 -7.53 -13.93 12.25
N ALA A 11 -8.17 -13.32 11.26
CA ALA A 11 -9.21 -13.99 10.49
C ALA A 11 -8.71 -15.41 10.15
N THR A 12 -9.51 -16.42 10.41
CA THR A 12 -9.21 -17.84 10.17
C THR A 12 -9.01 -18.02 8.66
N ARG A 13 -7.79 -17.73 8.19
CA ARG A 13 -7.42 -17.85 6.79
C ARG A 13 -7.24 -19.33 6.55
N ALA A 14 -8.12 -19.91 5.72
CA ALA A 14 -7.83 -21.21 5.13
C ALA A 14 -6.44 -21.13 4.50
N PRO A 15 -5.53 -22.08 4.77
CA PRO A 15 -4.20 -22.06 4.20
C PRO A 15 -4.33 -22.05 2.68
N LEU A 16 -3.67 -21.09 2.03
CA LEU A 16 -3.48 -21.10 0.60
C LEU A 16 -2.78 -22.42 0.25
N ARG A 17 -3.24 -23.07 -0.82
CA ARG A 17 -2.77 -24.42 -1.13
C ARG A 17 -1.39 -24.35 -1.78
N VAL A 18 -0.36 -24.74 -1.03
CA VAL A 18 0.95 -25.07 -1.60
C VAL A 18 0.91 -26.49 -2.15
N GLY A 19 1.05 -26.64 -3.47
CA GLY A 19 0.99 -27.94 -4.15
C GLY A 19 2.08 -28.92 -3.71
N MET A 20 1.82 -30.22 -3.86
CA MET A 20 2.69 -31.30 -3.38
C MET A 20 4.11 -31.25 -3.98
N ILE A 21 4.25 -30.85 -5.24
CA ILE A 21 5.56 -30.71 -5.90
C ILE A 21 6.38 -29.61 -5.22
N SER A 22 5.78 -28.44 -4.99
CA SER A 22 6.44 -27.33 -4.29
C SER A 22 6.80 -27.71 -2.86
N ARG A 23 5.92 -28.44 -2.16
CA ARG A 23 6.19 -28.96 -0.82
C ARG A 23 7.41 -29.89 -0.80
N LYS A 24 7.46 -30.90 -1.67
CA LYS A 24 8.62 -31.80 -1.78
C LYS A 24 9.91 -31.06 -2.11
N ARG A 25 9.83 -30.04 -3.00
CA ARG A 25 10.99 -29.20 -3.33
C ARG A 25 11.47 -28.40 -2.12
N LEU A 26 10.57 -27.78 -1.36
CA LEU A 26 10.90 -27.02 -0.15
C LEU A 26 11.50 -27.91 0.94
N GLU A 27 10.97 -29.12 1.12
CA GLU A 27 11.53 -30.11 2.05
C GLU A 27 12.95 -30.53 1.64
N ARG A 28 13.20 -30.74 0.35
CA ARG A 28 14.55 -31.06 -0.15
C ARG A 28 15.52 -29.90 0.07
N LEU A 29 15.12 -28.67 -0.25
CA LEU A 29 15.92 -27.47 -0.01
C LEU A 29 16.23 -27.31 1.49
N ALA A 30 15.26 -27.58 2.37
CA ALA A 30 15.46 -27.53 3.80
C ALA A 30 16.53 -28.51 4.30
N ARG A 31 16.54 -29.74 3.77
CA ARG A 31 17.58 -30.73 4.11
C ARG A 31 18.97 -30.32 3.59
N GLN A 32 19.03 -29.72 2.40
CA GLN A 32 20.27 -29.21 1.82
C GLN A 32 20.82 -28.02 2.63
N ASP A 33 19.97 -27.06 2.95
CA ASP A 33 20.35 -25.90 3.77
C ASP A 33 20.74 -26.35 5.18
N SER A 34 20.07 -27.35 5.78
CA SER A 34 20.42 -27.86 7.11
C SER A 34 21.74 -28.61 7.12
N ALA A 35 22.07 -29.37 6.07
CA ALA A 35 23.33 -30.10 5.94
C ALA A 35 24.53 -29.17 5.72
N THR A 36 24.32 -28.06 5.00
CA THR A 36 25.35 -27.03 4.76
C THR A 36 25.55 -26.11 5.98
N SER A 37 24.54 -26.01 6.85
CA SER A 37 24.65 -25.21 8.08
C SER A 37 25.48 -25.96 9.13
N ALA A 38 26.75 -25.57 9.29
CA ALA A 38 27.65 -26.07 10.34
C ALA A 38 26.99 -26.05 11.74
N PRO A 39 27.42 -26.91 12.70
CA PRO A 39 26.95 -26.84 14.08
C PRO A 39 27.18 -25.42 14.62
N ALA A 40 26.14 -24.86 15.24
CA ALA A 40 26.03 -23.45 15.58
C ALA A 40 27.19 -22.97 16.45
N GLY A 41 28.21 -22.37 15.85
CA GLY A 41 29.04 -21.40 16.54
C GLY A 41 28.19 -20.15 16.76
N ARG A 42 27.79 -19.92 18.02
CA ARG A 42 27.16 -18.70 18.57
C ARG A 42 26.60 -17.72 17.52
N PHE A 43 25.30 -17.79 17.28
CA PHE A 43 24.57 -16.59 16.88
C PHE A 43 24.52 -15.66 18.10
N ASP A 44 25.59 -14.89 18.32
CA ASP A 44 25.56 -13.75 19.24
C ASP A 44 24.81 -12.61 18.54
N GLY A 45 23.54 -12.46 18.89
CA GLY A 45 22.67 -11.36 18.46
C GLY A 45 21.29 -11.83 18.03
N ASP A 46 20.27 -11.02 18.32
CA ASP A 46 18.85 -11.18 17.99
C ASP A 46 18.53 -11.26 16.47
N ALA A 47 19.51 -11.63 15.63
CA ALA A 47 19.32 -11.83 14.21
C ALA A 47 18.61 -13.17 13.97
N GLU A 48 17.34 -13.11 13.52
CA GLU A 48 16.61 -14.30 13.09
C GLU A 48 17.44 -15.09 12.06
N PRO A 49 17.64 -16.41 12.24
CA PRO A 49 18.47 -17.21 11.34
C PRO A 49 17.85 -17.24 9.94
N SER A 50 18.42 -16.46 9.02
CA SER A 50 17.97 -16.38 7.63
C SER A 50 18.75 -17.38 6.77
N THR A 51 18.07 -18.41 6.28
CA THR A 51 18.65 -19.37 5.33
C THR A 51 18.59 -18.80 3.90
N PRO A 52 19.48 -19.25 2.98
CA PRO A 52 19.43 -18.82 1.57
C PRO A 52 18.05 -19.00 0.93
N THR A 53 17.36 -20.10 1.27
CA THR A 53 16.00 -20.35 0.79
C THR A 53 14.99 -19.32 1.29
N VAL A 54 15.05 -18.94 2.57
CA VAL A 54 14.18 -17.88 3.15
C VAL A 54 14.45 -16.53 2.49
N GLN A 55 15.73 -16.18 2.28
CA GLN A 55 16.12 -14.95 1.58
C GLN A 55 15.59 -14.92 0.14
N ALA A 56 15.66 -16.04 -0.58
CA ALA A 56 15.13 -16.14 -1.94
C ALA A 56 13.61 -15.98 -1.97
N ILE A 57 12.88 -16.55 -1.00
CA ILE A 57 11.42 -16.37 -0.87
C ILE A 57 11.08 -14.90 -0.59
N GLN A 58 11.82 -14.25 0.33
CA GLN A 58 11.67 -12.83 0.63
C GLN A 58 11.92 -11.95 -0.61
N ALA A 59 13.01 -12.20 -1.35
CA ALA A 59 13.34 -11.46 -2.57
C ALA A 59 12.24 -11.60 -3.63
N HIS A 60 11.69 -12.80 -3.80
CA HIS A 60 10.61 -13.03 -4.76
C HIS A 60 9.30 -12.34 -4.34
N ALA A 61 8.96 -12.38 -3.05
CA ALA A 61 7.79 -11.66 -2.52
C ALA A 61 7.93 -10.14 -2.67
N ASN A 62 9.10 -9.59 -2.37
CA ASN A 62 9.43 -8.18 -2.59
C ASN A 62 9.33 -7.82 -4.08
N GLY A 63 9.89 -8.63 -4.96
CA GLY A 63 9.83 -8.41 -6.41
C GLY A 63 8.40 -8.45 -6.95
N TYR A 64 7.56 -9.35 -6.45
CA TYR A 64 6.13 -9.37 -6.81
C TYR A 64 5.42 -8.10 -6.34
N ALA A 65 5.61 -7.71 -5.09
CA ALA A 65 4.99 -6.50 -4.53
C ALA A 65 5.42 -5.25 -5.31
N ARG A 66 6.70 -5.14 -5.68
CA ARG A 66 7.22 -4.04 -6.49
C ARG A 66 6.61 -3.99 -7.90
N ARG A 67 6.42 -5.14 -8.54
CA ARG A 67 5.75 -5.21 -9.84
C ARG A 67 4.28 -4.80 -9.74
N GLU A 68 3.58 -5.21 -8.69
CA GLU A 68 2.19 -4.79 -8.47
C GLU A 68 2.07 -3.30 -8.19
N GLU A 69 2.99 -2.73 -7.42
CA GLU A 69 3.11 -1.28 -7.21
C GLU A 69 3.31 -0.54 -8.55
N GLN A 70 4.29 -0.96 -9.35
CA GLN A 70 4.55 -0.36 -10.68
C GLN A 70 3.35 -0.46 -11.62
N ARG A 71 2.69 -1.62 -11.65
CA ARG A 71 1.47 -1.85 -12.46
C ARG A 71 0.31 -1.00 -12.00
N PHE A 72 0.19 -0.74 -10.71
CA PHE A 72 -0.82 0.17 -10.19
C PHE A 72 -0.56 1.57 -10.75
N PHE A 73 0.62 2.13 -10.50
CA PHE A 73 0.95 3.49 -10.94
C PHE A 73 0.89 3.67 -12.46
N SER A 74 1.36 2.70 -13.24
CA SER A 74 1.29 2.79 -14.71
C SER A 74 -0.14 2.80 -15.24
N ARG A 75 -1.10 2.22 -14.50
CA ARG A 75 -2.52 2.16 -14.88
C ARG A 75 -3.36 3.30 -14.34
N ILE A 76 -2.84 4.09 -13.42
CA ILE A 76 -3.58 5.20 -12.79
C ILE A 76 -2.93 6.56 -13.03
N SER A 77 -1.90 6.64 -13.87
CA SER A 77 -1.14 7.86 -14.12
C SER A 77 -1.99 8.98 -14.72
N ALA A 78 -2.89 8.63 -15.64
CA ALA A 78 -3.83 9.58 -16.25
C ALA A 78 -4.83 10.09 -15.19
N GLU A 79 -5.47 9.19 -14.44
CA GLU A 79 -6.43 9.55 -13.40
C GLU A 79 -5.78 10.36 -12.26
N LEU A 80 -4.52 10.05 -11.89
CA LEU A 80 -3.74 10.83 -10.94
C LEU A 80 -3.45 12.24 -11.44
N THR A 81 -3.06 12.37 -12.70
CA THR A 81 -2.79 13.66 -13.32
C THR A 81 -4.06 14.50 -13.35
N GLU A 82 -5.17 13.91 -13.80
CA GLU A 82 -6.48 14.57 -13.81
C GLU A 82 -6.89 14.99 -12.39
N TYR A 83 -6.80 14.09 -11.41
CA TYR A 83 -7.12 14.37 -10.01
C TYR A 83 -6.32 15.57 -9.46
N ARG A 84 -5.03 15.64 -9.78
CA ARG A 84 -4.14 16.74 -9.34
C ARG A 84 -4.52 18.06 -10.01
N MET A 85 -4.70 18.06 -11.33
CA MET A 85 -5.09 19.26 -12.07
C MET A 85 -6.44 19.80 -11.59
N LEU A 86 -7.40 18.90 -11.38
CA LEU A 86 -8.73 19.23 -10.90
C LEU A 86 -8.73 19.75 -9.46
N THR A 87 -7.86 19.21 -8.60
CA THR A 87 -7.69 19.72 -7.23
C THR A 87 -7.19 21.16 -7.23
N ARG A 88 -6.15 21.46 -8.03
CA ARG A 88 -5.64 22.84 -8.19
C ARG A 88 -6.70 23.78 -8.78
N ALA A 89 -7.38 23.35 -9.85
CA ALA A 89 -8.43 24.15 -10.46
C ALA A 89 -9.60 24.42 -9.50
N LEU A 90 -9.91 23.49 -8.59
CA LEU A 90 -10.92 23.69 -7.54
C LEU A 90 -10.44 24.68 -6.48
N GLU A 91 -9.17 24.68 -6.12
CA GLU A 91 -8.58 25.67 -5.20
C GLU A 91 -8.65 27.08 -5.82
N ASP A 92 -8.28 27.22 -7.10
CA ASP A 92 -8.38 28.49 -7.83
C ASP A 92 -9.85 28.96 -7.95
N ASP A 93 -10.78 28.05 -8.26
CA ASP A 93 -12.20 28.36 -8.37
C ASP A 93 -12.81 28.78 -7.01
N LEU A 94 -12.37 28.14 -5.91
CA LEU A 94 -12.81 28.51 -4.56
C LEU A 94 -12.26 29.87 -4.16
N ALA A 95 -10.98 30.14 -4.42
CA ALA A 95 -10.38 31.45 -4.16
C ALA A 95 -11.07 32.55 -4.99
N ALA A 96 -11.38 32.29 -6.26
CA ALA A 96 -12.10 33.23 -7.11
C ALA A 96 -13.54 33.46 -6.63
N TYR A 97 -14.20 32.43 -6.10
CA TYR A 97 -15.52 32.55 -5.49
C TYR A 97 -15.47 33.39 -4.22
N GLU A 98 -14.54 33.10 -3.30
CA GLU A 98 -14.32 33.85 -2.05
C GLU A 98 -14.02 35.32 -2.32
N MET A 99 -13.07 35.61 -3.21
CA MET A 99 -12.73 36.98 -3.62
C MET A 99 -13.94 37.74 -4.16
N LYS A 100 -14.72 37.12 -5.06
CA LYS A 100 -15.94 37.74 -5.60
C LYS A 100 -17.01 37.96 -4.54
N THR A 101 -17.10 37.10 -3.52
CA THR A 101 -18.06 37.29 -2.43
C THR A 101 -17.61 38.36 -1.44
N ASP A 102 -16.31 38.48 -1.20
CA ASP A 102 -15.74 39.44 -0.25
C ASP A 102 -15.75 40.89 -0.79
N GLU A 103 -15.54 41.06 -2.10
CA GLU A 103 -15.49 42.36 -2.79
C GLU A 103 -16.88 42.93 -3.16
N LEU A 104 -17.97 42.27 -2.75
CA LEU A 104 -19.34 42.67 -3.12
C LEU A 104 -19.75 44.00 -2.48
N ALA A 105 -20.05 44.99 -3.32
CA ALA A 105 -20.71 46.23 -2.91
C ALA A 105 -22.14 45.96 -2.40
N PRO A 106 -22.68 46.76 -1.46
CA PRO A 106 -24.03 46.59 -0.93
C PRO A 106 -25.15 46.41 -1.97
N PRO A 107 -25.24 47.21 -3.06
CA PRO A 107 -26.31 47.03 -4.06
C PRO A 107 -26.20 45.72 -4.84
N ASP A 108 -24.98 45.20 -5.04
CA ASP A 108 -24.77 43.93 -5.72
C ASP A 108 -25.23 42.73 -4.85
N ARG A 109 -25.16 42.88 -3.52
CA ARG A 109 -25.67 41.86 -2.57
C ARG A 109 -27.19 41.73 -2.66
N GLU A 110 -27.90 42.85 -2.78
CA GLU A 110 -29.36 42.84 -2.99
C GLU A 110 -29.72 42.23 -4.34
N ALA A 111 -29.03 42.61 -5.41
CA ALA A 111 -29.24 42.03 -6.74
C ALA A 111 -29.01 40.50 -6.75
N ILE A 112 -27.98 40.01 -6.06
CA ILE A 112 -27.71 38.57 -5.87
C ILE A 112 -28.82 37.88 -5.09
N ALA A 113 -29.29 38.48 -3.99
CA ALA A 113 -30.40 37.93 -3.20
C ALA A 113 -31.69 37.79 -4.02
N GLU A 114 -31.90 38.71 -4.97
CA GLU A 114 -33.00 38.68 -5.93
C GLU A 114 -32.75 37.78 -7.15
N GLY A 115 -31.59 37.10 -7.21
CA GLY A 115 -31.21 36.20 -8.28
C GLY A 115 -31.00 36.87 -9.63
N ARG A 116 -30.54 38.13 -9.63
CA ARG A 116 -30.42 38.98 -10.82
C ARG A 116 -29.03 39.60 -10.94
N GLY A 117 -28.69 40.02 -12.17
CA GLY A 117 -27.45 40.74 -12.46
C GLY A 117 -26.29 39.87 -12.95
N PRO A 118 -25.25 40.49 -13.53
CA PRO A 118 -24.12 39.78 -14.13
C PRO A 118 -23.28 39.05 -13.08
N ILE A 119 -23.07 39.65 -11.90
CA ILE A 119 -22.27 39.05 -10.82
C ILE A 119 -22.95 37.78 -10.28
N PHE A 120 -24.28 37.78 -10.14
CA PHE A 120 -25.04 36.59 -9.77
C PHE A 120 -24.84 35.44 -10.77
N GLU A 121 -24.92 35.72 -12.07
CA GLU A 121 -24.70 34.70 -13.11
C GLU A 121 -23.26 34.17 -13.12
N GLU A 122 -22.27 35.03 -12.84
CA GLU A 122 -20.87 34.60 -12.68
C GLU A 122 -20.67 33.69 -11.46
N LEU A 123 -21.20 34.08 -10.29
CA LEU A 123 -21.17 33.25 -9.08
C LEU A 123 -21.86 31.92 -9.31
N ARG A 124 -23.03 31.91 -9.95
CA ARG A 124 -23.76 30.69 -10.29
C ARG A 124 -22.98 29.78 -11.25
N ARG A 125 -22.27 30.36 -12.23
CA ARG A 125 -21.38 29.60 -13.14
C ARG A 125 -20.21 29.00 -12.37
N LEU A 126 -19.62 29.76 -11.45
CA LEU A 126 -18.55 29.30 -10.54
C LEU A 126 -19.03 28.16 -9.66
N GLU A 127 -20.16 28.29 -8.97
CA GLU A 127 -20.76 27.24 -8.13
C GLU A 127 -21.01 25.96 -8.91
N ARG A 128 -21.56 26.06 -10.14
CA ARG A 128 -21.76 24.90 -11.02
C ARG A 128 -20.44 24.25 -11.43
N ARG A 129 -19.38 25.04 -11.65
CA ARG A 129 -18.05 24.53 -12.00
C ARG A 129 -17.40 23.84 -10.79
N ILE A 130 -17.45 24.46 -9.60
CA ILE A 130 -16.99 23.88 -8.33
C ILE A 130 -17.75 22.58 -8.03
N SER A 131 -19.07 22.57 -8.15
CA SER A 131 -19.89 21.37 -7.90
C SER A 131 -19.54 20.22 -8.83
N ARG A 132 -19.40 20.50 -10.14
CA ARG A 132 -18.97 19.50 -11.14
C ARG A 132 -17.55 19.00 -10.86
N GLY A 133 -16.64 19.92 -10.54
CA GLY A 133 -15.26 19.59 -10.19
C GLY A 133 -15.19 18.70 -8.95
N ARG A 134 -15.91 19.03 -7.87
CA ARG A 134 -15.95 18.20 -6.64
C ARG A 134 -16.45 16.79 -6.94
N ARG A 135 -17.54 16.64 -7.70
CA ARG A 135 -18.06 15.32 -8.10
C ARG A 135 -17.01 14.51 -8.86
N ARG A 136 -16.38 15.11 -9.86
CA ARG A 136 -15.35 14.43 -10.66
C ARG A 136 -14.11 14.06 -9.81
N ARG A 137 -13.72 14.94 -8.88
CA ARG A 137 -12.61 14.70 -7.96
C ARG A 137 -12.88 13.47 -7.09
N ASP A 138 -14.08 13.41 -6.53
CA ASP A 138 -14.48 12.35 -5.62
C ASP A 138 -14.61 11.00 -6.38
N GLU A 139 -15.12 11.02 -7.61
CA GLU A 139 -15.11 9.85 -8.52
C GLU A 139 -13.69 9.34 -8.77
N LEU A 140 -12.77 10.23 -9.15
CA LEU A 140 -11.36 9.88 -9.39
C LEU A 140 -10.70 9.33 -8.13
N GLY A 141 -10.94 9.97 -6.98
CA GLY A 141 -10.45 9.50 -5.68
C GLY A 141 -10.93 8.08 -5.36
N ALA A 142 -12.22 7.79 -5.60
CA ALA A 142 -12.78 6.46 -5.40
C ALA A 142 -12.15 5.40 -6.33
N VAL A 143 -11.96 5.73 -7.62
CA VAL A 143 -11.32 4.83 -8.59
C VAL A 143 -9.87 4.52 -8.20
N ILE A 144 -9.10 5.55 -7.84
CA ILE A 144 -7.71 5.41 -7.39
C ILE A 144 -7.66 4.53 -6.13
N HIS A 145 -8.50 4.80 -5.13
CA HIS A 145 -8.59 4.02 -3.90
C HIS A 145 -8.93 2.54 -4.18
N ALA A 146 -9.94 2.28 -5.01
CA ALA A 146 -10.38 0.92 -5.33
C ALA A 146 -9.26 0.12 -6.02
N ARG A 147 -8.59 0.71 -7.02
CA ARG A 147 -7.47 0.09 -7.72
C ARG A 147 -6.27 -0.14 -6.80
N PHE A 148 -5.98 0.82 -5.91
CA PHE A 148 -4.92 0.68 -4.91
C PHE A 148 -5.20 -0.48 -3.96
N THR A 149 -6.42 -0.54 -3.43
CA THR A 149 -6.86 -1.60 -2.52
C THR A 149 -6.76 -2.98 -3.18
N ALA A 150 -7.17 -3.10 -4.45
CA ALA A 150 -7.03 -4.34 -5.21
C ALA A 150 -5.57 -4.75 -5.39
N ALA A 151 -4.68 -3.83 -5.78
CA ALA A 151 -3.26 -4.10 -5.93
C ALA A 151 -2.61 -4.52 -4.60
N ARG A 152 -2.94 -3.80 -3.52
CA ARG A 152 -2.50 -4.12 -2.15
C ARG A 152 -2.95 -5.51 -1.72
N LEU A 153 -4.20 -5.90 -2.02
CA LEU A 153 -4.72 -7.22 -1.69
C LEU A 153 -4.00 -8.33 -2.46
N ARG A 154 -3.71 -8.13 -3.76
CA ARG A 154 -2.93 -9.10 -4.56
C ARG A 154 -1.53 -9.30 -4.00
N ALA A 155 -0.83 -8.22 -3.68
CA ALA A 155 0.49 -8.27 -3.07
C ALA A 155 0.45 -8.94 -1.69
N SER A 156 -0.53 -8.59 -0.85
CA SER A 156 -0.70 -9.18 0.49
C SER A 156 -0.98 -10.69 0.43
N ARG A 157 -1.84 -11.13 -0.48
CA ARG A 157 -2.10 -12.56 -0.72
C ARG A 157 -0.85 -13.31 -1.20
N TYR A 158 -0.01 -12.68 -2.02
CA TYR A 158 1.24 -13.26 -2.47
C TYR A 158 2.22 -13.48 -1.31
N TYR A 159 2.30 -12.50 -0.43
CA TYR A 159 3.08 -12.61 0.80
C TYR A 159 2.54 -13.69 1.74
N ASP A 160 1.22 -13.77 1.94
CA ASP A 160 0.60 -14.83 2.75
C ASP A 160 0.93 -16.22 2.18
N HIS A 161 0.88 -16.38 0.85
CA HIS A 161 1.30 -17.61 0.18
C HIS A 161 2.80 -17.91 0.36
N SER A 162 3.63 -16.87 0.50
CA SER A 162 5.06 -17.00 0.71
C SER A 162 5.39 -17.37 2.16
N ASP A 163 4.64 -16.86 3.14
CA ASP A 163 4.73 -17.28 4.54
C ASP A 163 4.42 -18.77 4.72
N GLU A 164 3.46 -19.31 3.96
CA GLU A 164 3.17 -20.75 3.98
C GLU A 164 4.29 -21.60 3.41
N LYS A 165 4.96 -21.13 2.35
CA LYS A 165 6.17 -21.79 1.84
C LYS A 165 7.26 -21.82 2.90
N ILE A 166 7.42 -20.72 3.64
CA ILE A 166 8.37 -20.66 4.76
C ILE A 166 7.95 -21.59 5.88
N ALA A 167 6.68 -21.67 6.26
CA ALA A 167 6.22 -22.58 7.29
C ALA A 167 6.52 -24.05 6.94
N ILE A 168 6.29 -24.45 5.67
CA ILE A 168 6.63 -25.79 5.17
C ILE A 168 8.14 -26.03 5.19
N TYR A 169 8.90 -25.10 4.62
CA TYR A 169 10.36 -25.15 4.59
C TYR A 169 10.95 -25.25 5.99
N TRP A 170 10.52 -24.37 6.90
CA TRP A 170 10.99 -24.28 8.27
C TRP A 170 10.65 -25.54 9.08
N GLY A 171 9.45 -26.08 8.89
CA GLY A 171 9.05 -27.35 9.49
C GLY A 171 9.96 -28.50 9.08
N ALA A 172 10.37 -28.55 7.80
CA ALA A 172 11.31 -29.55 7.32
C ALA A 172 12.75 -29.31 7.82
N TYR A 173 13.19 -28.05 7.83
CA TYR A 173 14.52 -27.63 8.24
C TYR A 173 14.78 -27.96 9.72
N ARG A 174 13.78 -27.75 10.59
CA ARG A 174 13.87 -28.13 12.01
C ARG A 174 13.97 -29.64 12.22
N ARG A 175 13.26 -30.44 11.41
CA ARG A 175 13.32 -31.90 11.49
C ARG A 175 14.64 -32.48 10.97
N SER A 176 15.37 -31.73 10.14
CA SER A 176 16.64 -32.18 9.55
C SER A 176 17.89 -31.65 10.27
N GLY A 177 17.72 -30.73 11.24
CA GLY A 177 18.80 -30.28 12.12
C GLY A 177 18.98 -31.20 13.34
N THR A 178 20.19 -31.24 13.90
CA THR A 178 20.48 -31.85 15.21
C THR A 178 19.69 -31.14 16.33
N GLN A 179 19.24 -31.91 17.32
CA GLN A 179 18.22 -31.57 18.33
C GLN A 179 18.49 -30.31 19.20
N ASP A 180 19.66 -29.68 19.10
CA ASP A 180 20.10 -28.55 19.94
C ASP A 180 19.91 -27.14 19.35
N ARG A 181 19.09 -26.97 18.29
CA ARG A 181 18.84 -25.63 17.71
C ARG A 181 17.60 -24.96 18.34
N PRO A 182 17.75 -23.84 19.08
CA PRO A 182 16.64 -23.15 19.74
C PRO A 182 15.81 -22.28 18.78
N VAL A 183 15.55 -22.74 17.55
CA VAL A 183 14.81 -21.95 16.56
C VAL A 183 13.36 -22.40 16.47
N ASP A 184 12.60 -22.03 17.50
CA ASP A 184 11.21 -22.46 17.66
C ASP A 184 10.23 -21.82 16.67
N ARG A 185 10.58 -20.65 16.12
CA ARG A 185 9.69 -19.87 15.26
C ARG A 185 10.22 -19.74 13.84
N ALA A 186 9.33 -19.94 12.86
CA ALA A 186 9.64 -19.65 11.47
C ALA A 186 9.81 -18.13 11.27
N PRO A 187 10.80 -17.69 10.48
CA PRO A 187 11.01 -16.27 10.21
C PRO A 187 9.79 -15.68 9.51
N VAL A 188 9.43 -14.46 9.90
CA VAL A 188 8.29 -13.75 9.30
C VAL A 188 8.80 -12.85 8.18
N LEU A 189 8.21 -12.95 6.98
CA LEU A 189 8.61 -12.07 5.88
C LEU A 189 8.38 -10.61 6.24
N ARG A 190 9.41 -9.80 6.06
CA ARG A 190 9.29 -8.34 6.11
C ARG A 190 8.43 -7.92 4.93
N ARG A 191 7.22 -7.43 5.21
CA ARG A 191 6.32 -6.88 4.19
C ARG A 191 6.92 -5.58 3.64
N SER A 192 6.75 -5.33 2.35
CA SER A 192 7.19 -4.09 1.71
C SER A 192 6.48 -2.87 2.33
N ASP A 193 7.20 -1.76 2.48
CA ASP A 193 6.75 -0.59 3.23
C ASP A 193 5.41 -0.03 2.71
N TRP A 194 5.19 -0.05 1.40
CA TRP A 194 3.95 0.42 0.76
C TRP A 194 2.69 -0.41 1.14
N LEU A 195 2.87 -1.60 1.70
CA LEU A 195 1.77 -2.45 2.23
C LEU A 195 1.51 -2.22 3.72
N THR A 196 2.50 -1.68 4.45
CA THR A 196 2.41 -1.43 5.89
C THR A 196 2.02 0.02 6.20
N THR A 197 2.13 0.93 5.22
CA THR A 197 1.60 2.28 5.32
C THR A 197 0.08 2.26 5.51
N LYS A 198 -0.39 2.85 6.62
CA LYS A 198 -1.82 3.00 6.93
C LYS A 198 -2.47 4.14 6.16
N GLU A 199 -1.67 5.14 5.77
CA GLU A 199 -2.13 6.35 5.08
C GLU A 199 -1.87 6.25 3.57
N GLN A 200 -2.94 6.24 2.78
CA GLN A 200 -2.86 6.28 1.31
C GLN A 200 -2.30 7.60 0.79
N THR A 201 -2.54 8.70 1.50
CA THR A 201 -1.94 10.02 1.25
C THR A 201 -0.41 9.95 1.35
N LYS A 202 0.11 9.31 2.40
CA LYS A 202 1.55 9.12 2.59
C LYS A 202 2.18 8.23 1.52
N LEU A 203 1.41 7.32 0.92
CA LEU A 203 1.80 6.52 -0.24
C LEU A 203 1.89 7.33 -1.53
N LEU A 204 0.97 8.27 -1.73
CA LEU A 204 1.01 9.22 -2.84
C LEU A 204 2.19 10.19 -2.69
N GLU A 205 2.47 10.64 -1.46
CA GLU A 205 3.64 11.46 -1.10
C GLU A 205 4.96 10.70 -1.23
N LEU A 206 5.03 9.45 -0.76
CA LEU A 206 6.18 8.56 -0.91
C LEU A 206 6.50 8.28 -2.38
N TRP A 207 5.48 8.24 -3.23
CA TRP A 207 5.68 8.14 -4.67
C TRP A 207 6.14 9.47 -5.26
N GLN A 208 5.50 10.60 -4.90
CA GLN A 208 5.90 11.95 -5.31
C GLN A 208 7.38 12.22 -5.02
N GLY A 209 7.83 12.06 -3.77
CA GLY A 209 9.23 12.27 -3.38
C GLY A 209 10.22 11.31 -4.03
N ARG A 210 9.77 10.20 -4.62
CA ARG A 210 10.62 9.24 -5.36
C ARG A 210 10.70 9.54 -6.85
N THR A 211 9.65 10.15 -7.43
CA THR A 211 9.67 10.68 -8.80
C THR A 211 10.52 11.95 -8.87
N ASP A 212 10.40 12.83 -7.88
CA ASP A 212 11.16 14.09 -7.81
C ASP A 212 12.65 13.87 -7.53
N ALA A 213 13.02 12.75 -6.89
CA ALA A 213 14.41 12.33 -6.67
C ALA A 213 15.05 11.59 -7.86
N GLN A 214 14.28 11.30 -8.92
CA GLN A 214 14.76 10.65 -10.15
C GLN A 214 14.91 11.61 -11.33
N THR A 215 14.54 12.87 -11.16
CA THR A 215 14.83 14.02 -12.05
C THR A 215 16.01 14.82 -11.51
#